data_AF-A0A258JSS1-F1
#
_entry.id   AF-A0A258JSS1-F1
#
_cell.length_a   1.000
_cell.length_b   1.000
_cell.length_c   1.000
_cell.angle_alpha   90.00
_cell.angle_beta   90.00
_cell.angle_gamma   90.00
#
_symmetry.space_group_name_H-M   'P 1'
#
loop_
_entity.id
_entity.type
_entity.pdbx_description
1 polymer ?
#
loop_
_entity_poly.entity_id
_entity_poly.type
_entity_poly.pdbx_seq_one_letter_code
_entity_poly.pdbx_strand_id
1 'polypeptide(L)'
;MKVIQFIVISCFAGLVFTGCKQHQDARRPVSSASGVFMKKSVERNKKLNASDEDLIKALMKKNPSINYFASTKGYWYSYETKNDTDTLTPKKGDVAFFNYELKDLNGTTIYSEVELRPQVYRIDKQEIMTGIRDGIKLMRKNEKVNFLFPSHIAYGYHGDNKKIGPNQPLICTITLNDFKPEAVYKKELEQNLEFNNAPAQDSVKKPKKVVSKPKKTTQDTLEQ
;
A
#
# COMPACT_ATOMS: atom_id res chain seq x y z
N MET A 1 -71.53 8.93 62.15
CA MET A 1 -71.02 9.08 60.76
C MET A 1 -69.60 9.65 60.69
N LYS A 2 -69.24 10.67 61.47
CA LYS A 2 -67.89 11.30 61.41
C LYS A 2 -66.73 10.35 61.73
N VAL A 3 -66.89 9.41 62.67
CA VAL A 3 -65.84 8.43 63.05
C VAL A 3 -65.51 7.45 61.92
N ILE A 4 -66.52 6.98 61.19
CA ILE A 4 -66.33 6.10 60.02
C ILE A 4 -65.61 6.87 58.90
N GLN A 5 -65.92 8.16 58.75
CA GLN A 5 -65.26 9.04 57.79
C GLN A 5 -63.76 9.25 58.11
N PHE A 6 -63.41 9.40 59.40
CA PHE A 6 -62.00 9.46 59.83
C PHE A 6 -61.26 8.13 59.61
N ILE A 7 -61.91 6.99 59.83
CA ILE A 7 -61.30 5.66 59.58
C ILE A 7 -61.05 5.45 58.08
N VAL A 8 -62.00 5.82 57.22
CA VAL A 8 -61.85 5.71 55.76
C VAL A 8 -60.74 6.64 55.24
N ILE A 9 -60.66 7.88 55.76
CA ILE A 9 -59.58 8.82 55.41
C ILE A 9 -58.22 8.31 55.90
N SER A 10 -58.16 7.71 57.08
CA SER A 10 -56.93 7.11 57.62
C SER A 10 -56.48 5.88 56.82
N CYS A 11 -57.40 5.02 56.38
CA CYS A 11 -57.09 3.88 55.51
C CYS A 11 -56.65 4.34 54.11
N PHE A 12 -57.27 5.38 53.57
CA PHE A 12 -56.88 5.94 52.27
C PHE A 12 -55.51 6.63 52.33
N ALA A 13 -55.20 7.32 53.42
CA ALA A 13 -53.88 7.92 53.65
C ALA A 13 -52.77 6.86 53.81
N GLY A 14 -53.07 5.71 54.43
CA GLY A 14 -52.12 4.60 54.55
C GLY A 14 -51.75 3.97 53.20
N LEU A 15 -52.66 3.97 52.22
CA LEU A 15 -52.43 3.38 50.90
C LEU A 15 -51.49 4.21 49.99
N VAL A 16 -51.32 5.51 50.28
CA VAL A 16 -50.48 6.43 49.48
C VAL A 16 -48.99 6.30 49.81
N PHE A 17 -48.64 5.80 51.01
CA PHE A 17 -47.23 5.69 51.44
C PHE A 17 -46.54 4.37 51.06
N THR A 18 -47.26 3.38 50.51
CA THR A 18 -46.68 2.11 50.04
C THR A 18 -46.33 2.10 48.55
N GLY A 19 -46.24 3.27 47.91
CA GLY A 19 -45.75 3.42 46.55
C GLY A 19 -44.27 3.03 46.45
N CYS A 20 -43.99 1.75 46.20
CA CYS A 20 -42.65 1.26 45.89
C CYS A 20 -42.11 2.01 44.66
N LYS A 21 -41.22 2.99 44.86
CA LYS A 21 -40.31 3.42 43.80
C LYS A 21 -39.48 2.21 43.42
N GLN A 22 -39.80 1.56 42.30
CA GLN A 22 -38.93 0.57 41.72
C GLN A 22 -37.65 1.31 41.30
N HIS A 23 -36.61 1.17 42.12
CA HIS A 23 -35.32 1.77 41.89
C HIS A 23 -34.79 1.18 40.58
N GLN A 24 -34.94 1.94 39.48
CA GLN A 24 -34.19 1.64 38.28
C GLN A 24 -32.75 2.06 38.58
N ASP A 25 -31.95 1.10 39.04
CA ASP A 25 -30.51 1.27 39.07
C ASP A 25 -30.08 1.72 37.68
N ALA A 26 -29.44 2.90 37.60
CA ALA A 26 -28.88 3.40 36.37
C ALA A 26 -27.96 2.31 35.81
N ARG A 27 -28.31 1.74 34.65
CA ARG A 27 -27.58 0.63 34.03
C ARG A 27 -26.15 1.11 33.80
N ARG A 28 -25.21 0.58 34.57
CA ARG A 28 -23.79 0.89 34.38
C ARG A 28 -23.38 0.45 32.98
N PRO A 29 -22.43 1.16 32.33
CA PRO A 29 -21.99 0.78 31.01
C PRO A 29 -21.46 -0.65 31.05
N VAL A 30 -21.89 -1.47 30.08
CA VAL A 30 -21.46 -2.87 29.92
C VAL A 30 -19.95 -2.97 29.74
N SER A 31 -19.33 -1.89 29.25
CA SER A 31 -17.88 -1.71 29.21
C SER A 31 -17.50 -0.29 29.63
N SER A 32 -16.64 -0.16 30.64
CA SER A 32 -15.91 1.08 30.89
C SER A 32 -14.56 1.00 30.20
N ALA A 33 -14.25 1.92 29.29
CA ALA A 33 -12.92 2.04 28.70
C ALA A 33 -11.91 2.51 29.76
N SER A 34 -11.52 1.62 30.68
CA SER A 34 -10.34 1.88 31.51
C SER A 34 -9.18 2.03 30.53
N GLY A 35 -8.56 3.20 30.46
CA GLY A 35 -7.45 3.47 29.54
C GLY A 35 -6.27 2.50 29.66
N VAL A 36 -6.29 1.58 30.64
CA VAL A 36 -5.37 0.46 30.85
C VAL A 36 -5.21 -0.40 29.58
N PHE A 37 -6.29 -0.75 28.87
CA PHE A 37 -6.17 -1.54 27.64
C PHE A 37 -5.39 -0.77 26.56
N MET A 38 -5.74 0.50 26.36
CA MET A 38 -5.06 1.37 25.39
C MET A 38 -3.58 1.56 25.75
N LYS A 39 -3.27 1.81 27.02
CA LYS A 39 -1.89 1.93 27.52
C LYS A 39 -1.07 0.66 27.23
N LYS A 40 -1.62 -0.51 27.54
CA LYS A 40 -0.98 -1.80 27.24
C LYS A 40 -0.78 -2.02 25.73
N SER A 41 -1.74 -1.61 24.90
CA SER A 41 -1.61 -1.71 23.45
C SER A 41 -0.50 -0.81 22.91
N VAL A 42 -0.43 0.44 23.40
CA VAL A 42 0.65 1.38 23.03
C VAL A 42 2.01 0.83 23.43
N GLU A 43 2.14 0.28 24.64
CA GLU A 43 3.39 -0.31 25.12
C GLU A 43 3.83 -1.51 24.28
N ARG A 44 2.90 -2.42 23.93
CA ARG A 44 3.19 -3.54 23.04
C ARG A 44 3.66 -3.07 21.66
N ASN A 45 2.98 -2.08 21.07
CA ASN A 45 3.36 -1.55 19.76
C ASN A 45 4.73 -0.86 19.78
N LYS A 46 5.05 -0.14 20.87
CA LYS A 46 6.39 0.43 21.06
C LYS A 46 7.47 -0.66 21.11
N LYS A 47 7.23 -1.74 21.86
CA LYS A 47 8.16 -2.87 21.95
C LYS A 47 8.32 -3.59 20.60
N LEU A 48 7.22 -3.79 19.87
CA LEU A 48 7.23 -4.38 18.54
C LEU A 48 8.05 -3.53 17.57
N ASN A 49 7.78 -2.22 17.52
CA ASN A 49 8.52 -1.31 16.66
C ASN A 49 10.02 -1.31 17.00
N ALA A 50 10.39 -1.24 18.28
CA ALA A 50 11.79 -1.34 18.69
C ALA A 50 12.45 -2.64 18.24
N SER A 51 11.73 -3.78 18.36
CA SER A 51 12.21 -5.08 17.88
C SER A 51 12.44 -5.09 16.36
N ASP A 52 11.51 -4.55 15.56
CA ASP A 52 11.67 -4.45 14.11
C ASP A 52 12.88 -3.58 13.74
N GLU A 53 13.05 -2.44 14.42
CA GLU A 53 14.21 -1.58 14.23
C GLU A 53 15.53 -2.29 14.55
N ASP A 54 15.57 -3.08 15.63
CA ASP A 54 16.77 -3.82 16.02
C ASP A 54 17.13 -4.90 14.99
N LEU A 55 16.13 -5.60 14.44
CA LEU A 55 16.33 -6.55 13.34
C LEU A 55 16.88 -5.87 12.09
N ILE A 56 16.32 -4.72 11.71
CA ILE A 56 16.77 -3.95 10.55
C ILE A 56 18.18 -3.41 10.77
N LYS A 57 18.48 -2.83 11.95
CA LYS A 57 19.83 -2.37 12.31
C LYS A 57 20.84 -3.51 12.28
N ALA A 58 20.47 -4.70 12.74
CA ALA A 58 21.32 -5.88 12.67
C ALA A 58 21.58 -6.30 11.20
N LEU A 59 20.57 -6.25 10.34
CA LEU A 59 20.72 -6.49 8.90
C LEU A 59 21.65 -5.47 8.24
N MET A 60 21.50 -4.18 8.55
CA MET A 60 22.37 -3.12 8.05
C MET A 60 23.83 -3.34 8.48
N LYS A 61 24.05 -3.71 9.75
CA LYS A 61 25.39 -4.03 10.27
C LYS A 61 26.05 -5.23 9.58
N LYS A 62 25.27 -6.22 9.14
CA LYS A 62 25.78 -7.36 8.36
C LYS A 62 26.26 -6.96 6.97
N ASN A 63 25.76 -5.83 6.44
CA ASN A 63 26.06 -5.34 5.10
C ASN A 63 26.70 -3.94 5.14
N PRO A 64 27.92 -3.79 5.71
CA PRO A 64 28.52 -2.49 5.97
C PRO A 64 28.96 -1.73 4.70
N SER A 65 29.03 -2.40 3.55
CA SER A 65 29.37 -1.78 2.26
C SER A 65 28.23 -0.93 1.68
N ILE A 66 27.00 -1.10 2.17
CA ILE A 66 25.83 -0.38 1.68
C ILE A 66 25.66 0.90 2.51
N ASN A 67 25.51 2.03 1.82
CA ASN A 67 25.19 3.30 2.45
C ASN A 67 23.67 3.41 2.68
N TYR A 68 23.25 3.38 3.94
CA TYR A 68 21.85 3.46 4.33
C TYR A 68 21.48 4.86 4.82
N PHE A 69 20.29 5.30 4.43
CA PHE A 69 19.69 6.56 4.83
C PHE A 69 18.49 6.29 5.75
N ALA A 70 18.32 7.10 6.78
CA ALA A 70 17.17 7.04 7.67
C ALA A 70 16.10 8.03 7.21
N SER A 71 14.86 7.55 7.05
CA SER A 71 13.70 8.39 6.78
C SER A 71 13.14 8.99 8.08
N THR A 72 12.55 10.18 7.96
CA THR A 72 11.79 10.83 9.05
C THR A 72 10.56 10.02 9.48
N LYS A 73 10.12 9.07 8.66
CA LYS A 73 8.98 8.19 8.92
C LYS A 73 9.35 6.89 9.65
N GLY A 74 10.62 6.71 10.04
CA GLY A 74 11.04 5.54 10.82
C GLY A 74 11.32 4.28 10.00
N TYR A 75 11.81 4.44 8.77
CA TYR A 75 12.32 3.34 7.95
C TYR A 75 13.68 3.72 7.34
N TRP A 76 14.38 2.75 6.77
CA TRP A 76 15.67 2.97 6.12
C TRP A 76 15.62 2.65 4.64
N TYR A 77 16.56 3.21 3.88
CA TYR A 77 16.67 2.92 2.46
C TYR A 77 18.09 3.08 1.95
N SER A 78 18.39 2.48 0.80
CA SER A 78 19.65 2.65 0.07
C SER A 78 19.39 2.68 -1.43
N TYR A 79 20.22 3.41 -2.16
CA TYR A 79 20.14 3.47 -3.62
C TYR A 79 20.97 2.34 -4.22
N GLU A 80 20.34 1.55 -5.10
CA GLU A 80 21.06 0.64 -6.00
C GLU A 80 21.44 1.39 -7.28
N THR A 81 20.48 2.14 -7.83
CA THR A 81 20.68 3.06 -8.95
C THR A 81 20.12 4.42 -8.56
N LYS A 82 20.99 5.44 -8.53
CA LYS A 82 20.63 6.82 -8.22
C LYS A 82 20.71 7.66 -9.49
N ASN A 83 19.75 8.57 -9.66
CA ASN A 83 19.75 9.51 -10.77
C ASN A 83 20.17 10.89 -10.25
N ASP A 84 21.44 11.25 -10.47
CA ASP A 84 21.98 12.54 -10.02
C ASP A 84 21.70 13.71 -11.00
N THR A 85 21.17 13.44 -12.19
CA THR A 85 20.91 14.47 -13.22
C THR A 85 19.55 15.12 -13.07
N ASP A 86 18.53 14.36 -12.69
CA ASP A 86 17.18 14.87 -12.45
C ASP A 86 17.04 15.36 -11.00
N THR A 87 16.12 16.28 -10.76
CA THR A 87 15.75 16.75 -9.42
C THR A 87 14.26 16.57 -9.13
N LEU A 88 13.46 16.21 -10.14
CA LEU A 88 12.03 16.04 -10.01
C LEU A 88 11.71 14.73 -9.31
N THR A 89 10.77 14.81 -8.38
CA THR A 89 10.17 13.66 -7.73
C THR A 89 8.66 13.67 -7.90
N PRO A 90 8.00 12.51 -7.86
CA PRO A 90 6.56 12.41 -7.99
C PRO A 90 5.80 13.15 -6.88
N LYS A 91 4.72 13.85 -7.23
CA LYS A 91 3.89 14.64 -6.31
C LYS A 91 2.46 14.10 -6.25
N LYS A 92 1.73 14.54 -5.23
CA LYS A 92 0.29 14.22 -5.09
C LYS A 92 -0.46 14.57 -6.38
N GLY A 93 -1.21 13.61 -6.91
CA GLY A 93 -1.96 13.76 -8.16
C GLY A 93 -1.18 13.43 -9.43
N ASP A 94 0.11 13.07 -9.34
CA ASP A 94 0.82 12.44 -10.45
C ASP A 94 0.44 10.96 -10.55
N VAL A 95 0.80 10.37 -11.70
CA VAL A 95 0.71 8.95 -11.99
C VAL A 95 2.12 8.40 -12.13
N ALA A 96 2.50 7.50 -11.23
CA ALA A 96 3.79 6.83 -11.23
C ALA A 96 3.69 5.45 -11.88
N PHE A 97 4.68 5.12 -12.70
CA PHE A 97 4.89 3.84 -13.34
C PHE A 97 6.14 3.23 -12.72
N PHE A 98 5.97 2.15 -11.98
CA PHE A 98 7.06 1.57 -11.22
C PHE A 98 6.93 0.05 -11.23
N ASN A 99 7.98 -0.61 -10.79
CA ASN A 99 7.97 -2.03 -10.49
C ASN A 99 8.49 -2.20 -9.07
N TYR A 100 8.08 -3.26 -8.39
CA TYR A 100 8.62 -3.55 -7.07
C TYR A 100 8.63 -5.04 -6.79
N GLU A 101 9.50 -5.43 -5.86
CA GLU A 101 9.54 -6.75 -5.26
C GLU A 101 9.50 -6.61 -3.73
N LEU A 102 9.03 -7.67 -3.06
CA LEU A 102 8.98 -7.78 -1.61
C LEU A 102 9.72 -9.03 -1.17
N LYS A 103 10.64 -8.85 -0.23
CA LYS A 103 11.43 -9.90 0.41
C LYS A 103 11.27 -9.83 1.91
N ASP A 104 11.47 -10.96 2.59
CA ASP A 104 11.67 -10.96 4.04
C ASP A 104 13.06 -10.39 4.40
N LEU A 105 13.32 -10.21 5.69
CA LEU A 105 14.64 -9.75 6.16
C LEU A 105 15.76 -10.78 5.96
N ASN A 106 15.45 -12.02 5.59
CA ASN A 106 16.45 -13.02 5.23
C ASN A 106 16.82 -12.97 3.73
N GLY A 107 16.14 -12.12 2.95
CA GLY A 107 16.33 -11.99 1.50
C GLY A 107 15.49 -12.96 0.67
N THR A 108 14.59 -13.73 1.29
CA THR A 108 13.68 -14.64 0.57
C THR A 108 12.57 -13.84 -0.10
N THR A 109 12.41 -14.02 -1.42
CA THR A 109 11.37 -13.34 -2.19
C THR A 109 9.98 -13.86 -1.84
N ILE A 110 9.12 -12.95 -1.37
CA ILE A 110 7.70 -13.19 -1.09
C ILE A 110 6.86 -12.87 -2.32
N TYR A 111 7.13 -11.69 -2.90
CA TYR A 111 6.56 -11.24 -4.16
C TYR A 111 7.65 -10.73 -5.10
N SER A 112 7.73 -11.30 -6.29
CA SER A 112 8.67 -10.96 -7.35
C SER A 112 8.18 -9.78 -8.19
N GLU A 113 9.12 -9.08 -8.79
CA GLU A 113 8.79 -8.00 -9.74
C GLU A 113 7.95 -8.50 -10.91
N VAL A 114 8.25 -9.72 -11.40
CA VAL A 114 7.55 -10.29 -12.56
C VAL A 114 6.08 -10.57 -12.26
N GLU A 115 5.75 -11.08 -11.07
CA GLU A 115 4.36 -11.37 -10.71
C GLU A 115 3.55 -10.11 -10.42
N LEU A 116 4.22 -9.02 -10.02
CA LEU A 116 3.57 -7.77 -9.66
C LEU A 116 3.42 -6.81 -10.84
N ARG A 117 4.19 -6.94 -11.92
CA ARG A 117 4.09 -6.00 -13.05
C ARG A 117 2.82 -6.20 -13.90
N PRO A 118 2.30 -5.13 -14.54
CA PRO A 118 2.71 -3.72 -14.43
C PRO A 118 2.08 -3.00 -13.23
N GLN A 119 2.74 -1.97 -12.69
CA GLN A 119 2.17 -1.15 -11.62
C GLN A 119 2.04 0.32 -12.03
N VAL A 120 0.82 0.84 -11.85
CA VAL A 120 0.44 2.23 -12.10
C VAL A 120 -0.23 2.77 -10.86
N TYR A 121 0.33 3.81 -10.26
CA TYR A 121 -0.15 4.37 -9.00
C TYR A 121 -0.43 5.86 -9.11
N ARG A 122 -1.65 6.25 -8.73
CA ARG A 122 -2.08 7.65 -8.58
C ARG A 122 -1.72 8.13 -7.19
N ILE A 123 -0.72 8.99 -7.12
CA ILE A 123 -0.07 9.34 -5.87
C ILE A 123 -1.04 10.03 -4.92
N ASP A 124 -1.14 9.46 -3.71
CA ASP A 124 -2.04 9.89 -2.63
C ASP A 124 -3.53 9.94 -3.03
N LYS A 125 -3.92 9.17 -4.07
CA LYS A 125 -5.32 8.99 -4.51
C LYS A 125 -5.77 7.52 -4.57
N GLN A 126 -4.87 6.58 -4.33
CA GLN A 126 -5.15 5.16 -4.25
C GLN A 126 -4.56 4.58 -2.96
N GLU A 127 -5.20 3.51 -2.48
CA GLU A 127 -4.69 2.74 -1.36
C GLU A 127 -3.58 1.82 -1.83
N ILE A 128 -2.43 1.91 -1.16
CA ILE A 128 -1.24 1.08 -1.35
C ILE A 128 -0.50 1.06 -0.01
N MET A 129 0.40 0.08 0.16
CA MET A 129 1.29 -0.03 1.31
C MET A 129 1.94 1.32 1.65
N THR A 130 1.88 1.71 2.92
CA THR A 130 2.35 3.03 3.40
C THR A 130 3.81 3.29 3.04
N GLY A 131 4.66 2.27 3.13
CA GLY A 131 6.07 2.35 2.71
C GLY A 131 6.24 2.71 1.23
N ILE A 132 5.49 2.08 0.31
CA ILE A 132 5.56 2.40 -1.13
C ILE A 132 5.04 3.82 -1.37
N ARG A 133 3.91 4.18 -0.74
CA ARG A 133 3.31 5.51 -0.86
C ARG A 133 4.31 6.63 -0.52
N ASP A 134 5.08 6.44 0.56
CA ASP A 134 6.07 7.43 0.99
C ASP A 134 7.36 7.33 0.16
N GLY A 135 7.87 6.11 -0.05
CA GLY A 135 9.12 5.84 -0.76
C GLY A 135 9.14 6.35 -2.20
N ILE A 136 8.07 6.17 -2.97
CA ILE A 136 7.99 6.67 -4.36
C ILE A 136 8.18 8.19 -4.44
N LYS A 137 7.73 8.96 -3.44
CA LYS A 137 7.85 10.42 -3.43
C LYS A 137 9.28 10.91 -3.17
N LEU A 138 10.16 10.03 -2.70
CA LEU A 138 11.59 10.29 -2.52
C LEU A 138 12.41 9.98 -3.76
N MET A 139 11.85 9.19 -4.68
CA MET A 139 12.57 8.68 -5.85
C MET A 139 12.49 9.65 -7.03
N ARG A 140 13.51 9.59 -7.88
CA ARG A 140 13.57 10.22 -9.19
C ARG A 140 13.33 9.17 -10.28
N LYS A 141 13.06 9.65 -11.49
CA LYS A 141 12.90 8.78 -12.65
C LYS A 141 14.14 7.92 -12.87
N ASN A 142 13.92 6.65 -13.21
CA ASN A 142 14.92 5.59 -13.42
C ASN A 142 15.75 5.22 -12.19
N GLU A 143 15.32 5.59 -10.98
CA GLU A 143 15.98 5.13 -9.77
C GLU A 143 15.50 3.74 -9.35
N LYS A 144 16.43 3.00 -8.74
CA LYS A 144 16.17 1.74 -8.06
C LYS A 144 16.62 1.84 -6.62
N VAL A 145 15.68 1.70 -5.68
CA VAL A 145 15.89 1.94 -4.26
C VAL A 145 15.42 0.74 -3.45
N ASN A 146 16.27 0.32 -2.52
CA ASN A 146 15.98 -0.73 -1.55
C ASN A 146 15.49 -0.09 -0.26
N PHE A 147 14.25 -0.38 0.13
CA PHE A 147 13.65 0.10 1.38
C PHE A 147 13.59 -1.01 2.42
N LEU A 148 13.90 -0.69 3.66
CA LEU A 148 13.80 -1.56 4.83
C LEU A 148 12.67 -1.04 5.72
N PHE A 149 11.50 -1.65 5.58
CA PHE A 149 10.28 -1.21 6.26
C PHE A 149 10.03 -2.05 7.52
N PRO A 150 9.91 -1.40 8.70
CA PRO A 150 9.28 -2.03 9.84
C PRO A 150 7.85 -2.44 9.51
N SER A 151 7.31 -3.39 10.26
CA SER A 151 6.01 -3.98 9.95
C SER A 151 4.88 -2.95 9.88
N HIS A 152 4.86 -1.94 10.77
CA HIS A 152 3.85 -0.89 10.79
C HIS A 152 3.87 0.07 9.58
N ILE A 153 4.99 0.16 8.86
CA ILE A 153 5.11 0.89 7.58
C ILE A 153 4.78 -0.03 6.38
N ALA A 154 4.93 -1.34 6.57
CA ALA A 154 4.52 -2.38 5.65
C ALA A 154 3.03 -2.74 5.79
N TYR A 155 2.71 -3.99 6.13
CA TYR A 155 1.33 -4.51 6.26
C TYR A 155 0.80 -4.57 7.71
N GLY A 156 1.61 -4.14 8.67
CA GLY A 156 1.25 -3.99 10.07
C GLY A 156 0.77 -5.30 10.72
N TYR A 157 -0.14 -5.15 11.68
CA TYR A 157 -0.62 -6.25 12.51
C TYR A 157 -1.38 -7.33 11.73
N HIS A 158 -2.07 -6.98 10.65
CA HIS A 158 -2.89 -7.93 9.90
C HIS A 158 -2.10 -8.72 8.87
N GLY A 159 -0.98 -8.19 8.37
CA GLY A 159 -0.35 -8.75 7.17
C GLY A 159 -1.19 -8.47 5.92
N ASP A 160 -0.98 -9.26 4.87
CA ASP A 160 -1.69 -9.12 3.59
C ASP A 160 -2.82 -10.14 3.40
N ASN A 161 -3.08 -10.98 4.42
CA ASN A 161 -3.99 -12.15 4.38
C ASN A 161 -3.60 -13.19 3.31
N LYS A 162 -2.35 -13.20 2.86
CA LYS A 162 -1.82 -14.11 1.84
C LYS A 162 -0.42 -14.59 2.24
N LYS A 163 0.64 -13.99 1.70
CA LYS A 163 2.03 -14.47 1.89
C LYS A 163 2.77 -13.69 2.97
N ILE A 164 2.28 -12.53 3.38
CA ILE A 164 2.89 -11.65 4.38
C ILE A 164 2.15 -11.81 5.70
N GLY A 165 2.87 -12.29 6.69
CA GLY A 165 2.36 -12.55 8.03
C GLY A 165 2.11 -11.26 8.84
N PRO A 166 1.46 -11.42 10.00
CA PRO A 166 1.22 -10.33 10.93
C PRO A 166 2.53 -9.80 11.51
N ASN A 167 2.66 -8.47 11.59
CA ASN A 167 3.83 -7.77 12.13
C ASN A 167 5.15 -8.17 11.47
N GLN A 168 5.14 -8.47 10.16
CA GLN A 168 6.33 -8.87 9.43
C GLN A 168 7.04 -7.63 8.83
N PRO A 169 8.30 -7.32 9.24
CA PRO A 169 9.12 -6.33 8.55
C PRO A 169 9.58 -6.85 7.20
N LEU A 170 9.77 -5.95 6.23
CA LEU A 170 10.00 -6.30 4.82
C LEU A 170 11.14 -5.49 4.20
N ILE A 171 11.79 -6.11 3.23
CA ILE A 171 12.65 -5.43 2.26
C ILE A 171 11.80 -5.21 1.00
N CYS A 172 11.70 -3.97 0.54
CA CYS A 172 10.99 -3.61 -0.67
C CYS A 172 11.93 -2.91 -1.65
N THR A 173 12.19 -3.54 -2.78
CA THR A 173 12.97 -2.93 -3.86
C THR A 173 12.01 -2.29 -4.84
N ILE A 174 12.14 -0.99 -5.09
CA ILE A 174 11.29 -0.26 -6.02
C ILE A 174 12.15 0.29 -7.15
N THR A 175 11.71 0.09 -8.38
CA THR A 175 12.25 0.72 -9.58
C THR A 175 11.21 1.71 -10.11
N LEU A 176 11.50 3.01 -10.06
CA LEU A 176 10.61 4.04 -10.59
C LEU A 176 10.92 4.29 -12.07
N ASN A 177 10.09 3.78 -12.97
CA ASN A 177 10.35 3.86 -14.41
C ASN A 177 10.00 5.24 -14.96
N ASP A 178 8.86 5.79 -14.56
CA ASP A 178 8.39 7.10 -15.01
C ASP A 178 7.33 7.68 -14.08
N PHE A 179 7.09 8.98 -14.17
CA PHE A 179 5.91 9.61 -13.57
C PHE A 179 5.51 10.85 -14.36
N LYS A 180 4.21 11.17 -14.33
CA LYS A 180 3.68 12.36 -15.01
C LYS A 180 2.40 12.87 -14.35
N PRO A 181 2.04 14.15 -14.54
CA PRO A 181 0.77 14.67 -14.07
C PRO A 181 -0.41 13.86 -14.60
N GLU A 182 -1.41 13.61 -13.75
CA GLU A 182 -2.59 12.82 -14.12
C GLU A 182 -3.33 13.36 -15.34
N ALA A 183 -3.35 14.68 -15.53
CA ALA A 183 -3.96 15.31 -16.71
C ALA A 183 -3.26 14.92 -18.02
N VAL A 184 -1.93 14.79 -18.01
CA VAL A 184 -1.15 14.37 -19.18
C VAL A 184 -1.43 12.90 -19.47
N TYR A 185 -1.41 12.05 -18.44
CA TYR A 185 -1.73 10.64 -18.59
C TYR A 185 -3.14 10.39 -19.14
N LYS A 186 -4.16 11.13 -18.67
CA LYS A 186 -5.54 11.00 -19.20
C LYS A 186 -5.62 11.36 -20.68
N LYS A 187 -4.99 12.45 -21.10
CA LYS A 187 -4.96 12.85 -22.52
C LYS A 187 -4.31 11.80 -23.40
N GLU A 188 -3.18 11.23 -22.97
CA GLU A 188 -2.53 10.15 -23.72
C GLU A 188 -3.40 8.89 -23.81
N LEU A 189 -4.11 8.53 -22.73
CA LEU A 189 -5.06 7.41 -22.75
C LEU A 189 -6.20 7.66 -23.74
N GLU A 190 -6.81 8.84 -23.72
CA GLU A 190 -7.89 9.22 -24.63
C GLU A 190 -7.43 9.18 -26.09
N GLN A 191 -6.27 9.74 -26.41
CA GLN A 191 -5.68 9.71 -27.75
C GLN A 191 -5.40 8.28 -28.24
N ASN A 192 -4.87 7.42 -27.37
CA ASN A 192 -4.62 6.02 -27.72
C ASN A 192 -5.94 5.24 -27.93
N LEU A 193 -6.99 5.55 -27.18
CA LEU A 193 -8.32 4.95 -27.36
C LEU A 193 -8.97 5.42 -28.67
N GLU A 194 -8.82 6.69 -29.04
CA GLU A 194 -9.33 7.23 -30.31
C GLU A 194 -8.58 6.64 -31.52
N PHE A 195 -7.25 6.48 -31.42
CA PHE A 195 -6.45 5.85 -32.48
C PHE A 195 -6.82 4.38 -32.71
N ASN A 196 -7.06 3.62 -31.64
CA ASN A 196 -7.40 2.19 -31.74
C ASN A 196 -8.86 1.93 -32.15
N ASN A 197 -9.74 2.92 -32.00
CA ASN A 197 -11.15 2.83 -32.40
C ASN A 197 -11.45 3.55 -33.73
N ALA A 198 -10.45 4.18 -34.36
CA ALA A 198 -10.61 4.73 -35.70
C ALA A 198 -10.80 3.60 -36.72
N PRO A 199 -11.79 3.68 -37.64
CA PRO A 199 -11.95 2.67 -38.67
C PRO A 199 -10.66 2.57 -39.48
N ALA A 200 -10.16 1.35 -39.64
CA ALA A 200 -8.99 1.06 -40.47
C ALA A 200 -9.19 1.74 -41.83
N GLN A 201 -8.42 2.80 -42.10
CA GLN A 201 -8.53 3.50 -43.37
C GLN A 201 -7.98 2.58 -44.46
N ASP A 202 -8.90 2.06 -45.27
CA ASP A 202 -8.63 1.40 -46.53
C ASP A 202 -7.74 2.28 -47.42
N SER A 203 -6.48 1.89 -47.57
CA SER A 203 -5.69 2.23 -48.77
C SER A 203 -4.48 1.30 -48.93
N VAL A 204 -4.73 -0.02 -48.97
CA VAL A 204 -3.82 -0.95 -49.64
C VAL A 204 -3.94 -0.73 -51.15
N LYS A 205 -3.11 0.15 -51.72
CA LYS A 205 -2.79 0.10 -53.16
C LYS A 205 -2.02 -1.19 -53.43
N LYS A 206 -2.77 -2.18 -53.91
CA LYS A 206 -2.37 -3.50 -54.39
C LYS A 206 -1.20 -3.43 -55.39
N PRO A 207 -0.05 -4.11 -55.16
CA PRO A 207 0.91 -4.37 -56.22
C PRO A 207 0.39 -5.49 -57.12
N LYS A 208 0.39 -5.26 -58.45
CA LYS A 208 0.08 -6.25 -59.48
C LYS A 208 1.08 -7.42 -59.43
N LYS A 209 0.56 -8.64 -59.40
CA LYS A 209 1.28 -9.90 -59.67
C LYS A 209 1.90 -9.84 -61.07
N VAL A 210 3.22 -10.00 -61.18
CA VAL A 210 3.88 -10.48 -62.40
C VAL A 210 4.59 -11.78 -62.06
N VAL A 211 4.24 -12.81 -62.83
CA VAL A 211 4.75 -14.17 -62.79
C VAL A 211 6.05 -14.24 -63.59
N SER A 212 7.09 -14.90 -63.07
CA SER A 212 8.08 -15.57 -63.92
C SER A 212 8.67 -16.80 -63.20
N LYS A 213 8.62 -17.93 -63.92
CA LYS A 213 9.03 -19.30 -63.55
C LYS A 213 10.58 -19.48 -63.59
N PRO A 214 11.10 -20.61 -63.08
CA PRO A 214 12.49 -20.78 -62.60
C PRO A 214 13.46 -21.35 -63.64
N LYS A 215 14.77 -21.16 -63.44
CA LYS A 215 15.82 -21.98 -64.09
C LYS A 215 17.09 -22.14 -63.23
N LYS A 216 17.73 -23.29 -63.43
CA LYS A 216 18.75 -24.06 -62.70
C LYS A 216 20.22 -23.61 -62.85
N THR A 217 21.01 -23.94 -61.81
CA THR A 217 22.39 -24.51 -61.76
C THR A 217 23.58 -23.73 -62.33
N THR A 218 24.65 -23.48 -61.54
CA THR A 218 25.95 -24.22 -61.55
C THR A 218 26.96 -23.60 -60.53
N GLN A 219 27.83 -24.47 -60.00
CA GLN A 219 28.94 -24.30 -59.05
C GLN A 219 30.05 -23.34 -59.51
N ASP A 220 30.80 -22.74 -58.56
CA ASP A 220 32.26 -22.97 -58.41
C ASP A 220 32.83 -22.30 -57.13
N THR A 221 33.33 -23.12 -56.19
CA THR A 221 34.75 -23.28 -55.82
C THR A 221 35.61 -22.10 -55.25
N LEU A 222 36.12 -22.36 -54.02
CA LEU A 222 37.44 -22.09 -53.39
C LEU A 222 37.84 -20.72 -52.78
N GLU A 223 38.50 -20.88 -51.60
CA GLU A 223 39.54 -20.04 -50.95
C GLU A 223 39.07 -18.69 -50.35
N GLN A 224 39.26 -18.35 -49.06
CA GLN A 224 40.24 -18.70 -48.02
C GLN A 224 39.60 -18.64 -46.63
#